data_AF-A0A0G4MW93-F1
#
_entry.id   AF-A0A0G4MW93-F1
#
_cell.length_a   1.000
_cell.length_b   1.000
_cell.length_c   1.000
_cell.angle_alpha   90.00
_cell.angle_beta   90.00
_cell.angle_gamma   90.00
#
_symmetry.space_group_name_H-M   'P 1'
#
loop_
_entity.id
_entity.type
_entity.pdbx_description
1 polymer ?
#
loop_
_entity_poly.entity_id
_entity_poly.type
_entity_poly.pdbx_seq_one_letter_code
_entity_poly.pdbx_strand_id
1 'polypeptide(L)' 'AELGRFLRTLSRALARVTGVEDWNVVQNNGAAAAQVVMHMHYHLIPRPEIRASGRFSESFTMFGRGKREELDDDEA' A
#
# COMPACT_ATOMS: atom_id res chain seq x y z
N ALA A 1 -10.58 -17.90 5.65
CA ALA A 1 -10.70 -17.02 6.83
C ALA A 1 -9.36 -16.79 7.55
N GLU A 2 -8.49 -17.80 7.65
CA GLU A 2 -7.24 -17.72 8.46
C GLU A 2 -6.27 -16.58 8.09
N LEU A 3 -6.01 -16.30 6.81
CA LEU A 3 -5.06 -15.23 6.45
C LEU A 3 -5.55 -13.85 6.92
N GLY A 4 -6.84 -13.56 6.75
CA GLY A 4 -7.44 -12.30 7.19
C GLY A 4 -7.49 -12.14 8.71
N ARG A 5 -7.50 -13.23 9.49
CA ARG A 5 -7.46 -13.19 10.97
C ARG A 5 -6.23 -12.47 11.48
N PHE A 6 -5.08 -12.64 10.82
CA PHE A 6 -3.82 -12.04 11.26
C PHE A 6 -3.75 -10.54 10.98
N LEU A 7 -4.59 -10.01 10.09
CA LEU A 7 -4.59 -8.58 9.74
C LEU A 7 -4.71 -7.71 10.99
N ARG A 8 -5.67 -7.97 11.89
CA ARG A 8 -5.83 -7.16 13.12
C ARG A 8 -4.57 -7.14 13.99
N THR A 9 -3.88 -8.26 14.12
CA THR A 9 -2.65 -8.35 14.92
C THR A 9 -1.52 -7.59 14.25
N LEU A 10 -1.35 -7.78 12.94
CA LEU A 10 -0.32 -7.13 12.14
C LEU A 10 -0.56 -5.61 12.05
N SER A 11 -1.80 -5.15 11.92
CA SER A 11 -2.18 -3.73 11.93
C SER A 11 -1.70 -3.01 13.19
N ARG A 12 -1.95 -3.61 14.37
CA ARG A 12 -1.54 -3.04 15.65
C ARG A 12 -0.02 -3.07 15.83
N ALA A 13 0.63 -4.12 15.33
CA ALA A 13 2.08 -4.23 15.36
C ALA A 13 2.73 -3.18 14.44
N LEU A 14 2.18 -3.00 13.23
CA LEU A 14 2.63 -2.01 12.26
C LEU A 14 2.62 -0.62 12.87
N ALA A 15 1.45 -0.13 13.32
CA ALA A 15 1.32 1.22 13.87
C ALA A 15 2.28 1.46 15.05
N ARG A 16 2.39 0.50 15.98
CA ARG A 16 3.31 0.59 17.12
C ARG A 16 4.78 0.64 16.73
N VAL A 17 5.21 -0.16 15.76
CA VAL A 17 6.62 -0.27 15.39
C VAL A 17 7.05 0.89 14.50
N THR A 18 6.15 1.38 13.63
CA THR A 18 6.45 2.49 12.72
C THR A 18 6.18 3.85 13.33
N GLY A 19 5.36 3.94 14.39
CA GLY A 19 4.87 5.20 14.93
C GLY A 19 3.87 5.93 14.02
N VAL A 20 3.34 5.23 13.00
CA VAL A 20 2.43 5.78 11.99
C VAL A 20 1.04 5.17 12.19
N GLU A 21 0.09 5.97 12.66
CA GLU A 21 -1.28 5.54 12.94
C GLU A 21 -2.15 5.41 11.68
N ASP A 22 -1.85 6.19 10.64
CA ASP A 22 -2.56 6.15 9.36
C ASP A 22 -1.93 5.12 8.43
N TRP A 23 -2.68 4.12 7.96
CA TRP A 23 -2.15 3.08 7.07
C TRP A 23 -3.26 2.40 6.24
N ASN A 24 -2.88 1.75 5.15
CA ASN A 24 -3.82 1.07 4.23
C ASN A 24 -3.67 -0.46 4.26
N VAL A 25 -4.78 -1.19 4.13
CA VAL A 25 -4.81 -2.62 3.71
C VAL A 25 -5.19 -2.67 2.24
N VAL A 26 -4.40 -3.36 1.41
CA VAL A 26 -4.73 -3.58 -0.01
C VAL A 26 -4.56 -5.04 -0.36
N GLN A 27 -5.43 -5.57 -1.23
CA GLN A 27 -5.30 -6.90 -1.81
C GLN A 27 -5.66 -6.80 -3.29
N ASN A 28 -4.70 -7.04 -4.16
CA ASN A 28 -4.87 -6.99 -5.61
C ASN A 28 -5.12 -8.41 -6.15
N ASN A 29 -6.25 -8.61 -6.83
CA ASN A 29 -6.59 -9.89 -7.45
C ASN A 29 -6.72 -9.71 -8.96
N GLY A 30 -5.80 -10.33 -9.72
CA GLY A 30 -5.72 -10.26 -11.17
C GLY A 30 -4.81 -9.14 -11.68
N ALA A 31 -4.30 -9.31 -12.90
CA ALA A 31 -3.36 -8.38 -13.54
C ALA A 31 -3.94 -6.96 -13.70
N ALA A 32 -5.24 -6.84 -14.01
CA ALA A 32 -5.92 -5.55 -14.14
C ALA A 32 -5.99 -4.76 -12.80
N ALA A 33 -5.91 -5.46 -11.67
CA ALA A 33 -5.79 -4.86 -10.35
C ALA A 33 -4.32 -4.60 -9.95
N ALA A 34 -3.38 -4.69 -10.90
CA ALA A 34 -1.93 -4.59 -10.67
C ALA A 34 -1.34 -5.69 -9.77
N GLN A 35 -1.88 -6.92 -9.82
CA GLN A 35 -1.22 -8.07 -9.19
C GLN A 35 -0.01 -8.52 -10.02
N VAL A 36 1.18 -8.52 -9.41
CA VAL A 36 2.43 -8.95 -10.07
C VAL A 36 2.73 -10.42 -9.77
N VAL A 37 2.51 -10.87 -8.52
CA VAL A 37 2.74 -12.26 -8.12
C VAL A 37 1.40 -12.96 -7.87
N MET A 38 1.18 -14.08 -8.57
CA MET A 38 -0.10 -14.79 -8.63
C MET A 38 -0.37 -15.69 -7.42
N HIS A 39 -0.21 -15.13 -6.21
CA HIS A 39 -0.74 -15.68 -4.97
C HIS A 39 -1.48 -14.59 -4.19
N MET A 40 -2.51 -14.96 -3.44
CA MET A 40 -3.26 -14.03 -2.61
C MET A 40 -2.36 -13.49 -1.48
N HIS A 41 -2.16 -12.17 -1.45
CA HIS A 41 -1.41 -11.48 -0.40
C HIS A 41 -2.10 -10.17 -0.02
N TYR A 42 -1.74 -9.66 1.16
CA TYR A 42 -2.16 -8.35 1.63
C TYR A 42 -0.96 -7.42 1.71
N HIS A 43 -1.11 -6.20 1.20
CA HIS A 43 -0.21 -5.10 1.52
C HIS A 43 -0.73 -4.39 2.77
N LEU A 44 0.17 -4.11 3.71
CA LEU A 44 -0.07 -3.20 4.82
C LEU A 44 0.90 -2.03 4.68
N ILE A 45 0.37 -0.85 4.37
CA ILE A 45 1.17 0.30 3.91
C ILE A 45 1.03 1.46 4.90
N PRO A 46 2.03 1.74 5.76
CA PRO A 46 2.09 2.95 6.59
C PRO A 46 2.04 4.22 5.75
N ARG A 47 1.27 5.21 6.19
CA ARG A 47 1.11 6.52 5.57
C ARG A 47 1.50 7.62 6.56
N PRO A 48 2.81 7.93 6.70
CA PRO A 48 3.24 9.00 7.59
C PRO A 48 2.61 10.34 7.16
N GLU A 49 2.46 11.25 8.12
CA GLU A 49 1.80 12.53 7.88
C GLU A 49 2.47 13.28 6.72
N ILE A 50 1.69 13.55 5.67
CA ILE A 50 2.18 14.20 4.45
C ILE A 50 2.76 15.60 4.77
N ARG A 51 2.15 16.29 5.75
CA ARG A 51 2.53 17.65 6.16
C ARG A 51 3.92 17.73 6.79
N ALA A 52 4.37 16.67 7.47
CA ALA A 52 5.71 16.64 8.08
C ALA A 52 6.85 16.59 7.04
N SER A 53 6.56 16.12 5.82
CA SER A 53 7.56 15.93 4.77
C SER A 53 7.79 17.18 3.89
N GLY A 54 7.04 18.27 4.11
CA GLY A 54 7.08 19.48 3.27
C GLY A 54 6.59 19.26 1.83
N ARG A 55 6.24 18.04 1.44
CA ARG A 55 5.66 17.71 0.14
C ARG A 55 4.16 17.90 0.18
N PHE A 56 3.67 19.04 -0.30
CA PHE A 56 2.28 19.21 -0.72
C PHE A 56 2.06 18.42 -2.01
N SER A 57 1.91 17.09 -1.90
CA SER A 57 1.43 16.30 -3.03
C SER A 57 -0.09 16.46 -3.12
N GLU A 58 -0.57 17.18 -4.13
CA GLU A 58 -2.01 17.28 -4.45
C GLU A 58 -2.64 15.94 -4.85
N SER A 59 -1.83 14.93 -5.18
CA SER A 59 -2.35 13.59 -5.44
C SER A 59 -2.38 12.77 -4.14
N PHE A 60 -3.56 12.75 -3.52
CA PHE A 60 -3.96 11.75 -2.52
C PHE A 60 -4.29 10.38 -3.15
N THR A 61 -3.93 10.16 -4.42
CA THR A 61 -4.31 8.97 -5.16
C THR A 61 -3.60 7.74 -4.58
N MET A 62 -4.42 6.79 -4.15
CA MET A 62 -4.06 5.52 -3.51
C MET A 62 -3.41 4.51 -4.47
N PHE A 63 -3.19 4.92 -5.70
CA PHE A 63 -2.48 4.22 -6.76
C PHE A 63 -1.49 5.25 -7.31
N GLY A 64 -0.24 4.84 -7.54
CA GLY A 64 0.81 5.72 -8.05
C GLY A 64 0.29 6.63 -9.17
N ARG A 65 0.82 7.85 -9.25
CA ARG A 65 0.52 8.72 -10.40
C ARG A 65 0.89 7.96 -11.68
N GLY A 66 0.00 8.00 -12.67
CA GLY A 66 0.23 7.44 -14.00
C GLY A 66 -0.52 6.13 -14.26
N LYS A 67 -0.90 5.91 -15.52
CA LYS A 67 -1.33 4.57 -15.99
C LYS A 67 -0.10 3.67 -16.00
N ARG A 68 -0.26 2.36 -15.73
CA ARG A 68 0.87 1.39 -15.82
C ARG A 68 1.57 1.42 -17.19
N GLU A 69 0.86 1.83 -18.24
CA GLU A 69 1.39 2.04 -19.60
C GLU A 69 2.47 3.15 -19.68
N GLU A 70 2.61 3.97 -18.65
CA GLU A 70 3.58 5.08 -18.59
C GLU A 70 4.84 4.73 -17.77
N LEU A 71 4.93 3.52 -17.19
CA LEU A 71 6.10 3.07 -16.44
C LEU A 71 7.08 2.33 -17.37
N ASP A 72 8.33 2.78 -17.37
CA ASP A 72 9.46 2.12 -18.05
C ASP A 72 9.71 0.75 -17.39
N ASP A 73 9.94 -0.29 -18.19
CA ASP A 73 10.21 -1.65 -17.72
C ASP A 73 11.48 -1.72 -16.84
N ASP A 74 12.35 -0.71 -16.92
CA ASP A 74 13.57 -0.55 -16.11
C ASP A 74 13.31 0.02 -14.69
N GLU A 75 12.10 0.51 -14.38
CA GLU A 75 11.72 1.03 -13.04
C GLU A 75 11.03 -0.01 -12.13
N ALA A 76 10.92 -1.27 -12.56
CA ALA A 76 10.19 -2.34 -11.86
C ALA A 76 11.00 -3.11 -10.78
#